data_AF-A0A4Q3YIW7-F1
#
_entry.id   AF-A0A4Q3YIW7-F1
#
_cell.length_a   1.000
_cell.length_b   1.000
_cell.length_c   1.000
_cell.angle_alpha   90.00
_cell.angle_beta   90.00
_cell.angle_gamma   90.00
#
_symmetry.space_group_name_H-M   'P 1'
#
loop_
_entity.id
_entity.type
_entity.pdbx_description
1 polymer ?
#
loop_
_entity_poly.entity_id
_entity_poly.type
_entity_poly.pdbx_seq_one_letter_code
_entity_poly.pdbx_strand_id
1 'polypeptide(L)'
;VAFTARLKAHNAQWREWITDALQSNAIRVPPSQGNFVLALFQDTATAKSAFTALRSKGLLVREMHGYGIPEGLRISIGLGEHMRAVVDVLKDFGAPGGRD
;
A
#
# COMPACT_ATOMS: atom_id res chain seq x y z
N VAL A 1 -1.80 -28.11 -3.43
CA VAL A 1 -1.69 -27.23 -4.62
C VAL A 1 -2.83 -26.21 -4.73
N ALA A 2 -4.10 -26.60 -4.50
CA ALA A 2 -5.25 -25.69 -4.58
C ALA A 2 -5.17 -24.46 -3.65
N PHE A 3 -4.71 -24.63 -2.40
CA PHE A 3 -4.53 -23.50 -1.47
C PHE A 3 -3.54 -22.45 -2.00
N THR A 4 -2.38 -22.90 -2.49
CA THR A 4 -1.37 -22.00 -3.08
C THR A 4 -1.91 -21.25 -4.31
N ALA A 5 -2.69 -21.92 -5.17
CA ALA A 5 -3.33 -21.28 -6.31
C ALA A 5 -4.31 -20.18 -5.87
N ARG A 6 -5.13 -20.44 -4.85
CA ARG A 6 -6.04 -19.44 -4.27
C ARG A 6 -5.29 -18.23 -3.69
N LEU A 7 -4.20 -18.45 -2.96
CA LEU A 7 -3.39 -17.36 -2.42
C LEU A 7 -2.73 -16.51 -3.52
N LYS A 8 -2.26 -17.14 -4.61
CA LYS A 8 -1.71 -16.41 -5.76
C LYS A 8 -2.77 -15.53 -6.42
N ALA A 9 -3.98 -16.06 -6.64
CA ALA A 9 -5.10 -15.31 -7.20
C ALA A 9 -5.50 -14.14 -6.30
N HIS A 10 -5.61 -14.37 -4.99
CA HIS A 10 -5.91 -13.33 -3.99
C HIS A 10 -4.87 -12.20 -4.03
N ASN A 11 -3.58 -12.56 -4.01
CA ASN A 11 -2.51 -11.57 -4.07
C ASN A 11 -2.53 -10.79 -5.39
N ALA A 12 -2.78 -11.44 -6.52
CA ALA A 12 -2.86 -10.76 -7.82
C ALA A 12 -4.00 -9.73 -7.84
N GLN A 13 -5.22 -10.15 -7.47
CA GLN A 13 -6.40 -9.30 -7.43
C GLN A 13 -6.18 -8.06 -6.54
N TRP A 14 -5.77 -8.26 -5.29
CA TRP A 14 -5.65 -7.17 -4.34
C TRP A 14 -4.44 -6.27 -4.59
N ARG A 15 -3.37 -6.82 -5.17
CA ARG A 15 -2.20 -6.03 -5.57
C ARG A 15 -2.55 -5.10 -6.73
N GLU A 16 -3.26 -5.59 -7.73
CA GLU A 16 -3.74 -4.76 -8.85
C GLU A 16 -4.67 -3.66 -8.32
N TRP A 17 -5.69 -4.05 -7.54
CA TRP A 17 -6.65 -3.11 -6.99
C TRP A 17 -6.01 -2.02 -6.12
N ILE A 18 -5.10 -2.37 -5.19
CA ILE A 18 -4.48 -1.37 -4.32
C ILE A 18 -3.49 -0.49 -5.07
N THR A 19 -2.82 -1.02 -6.11
CA THR A 19 -1.96 -0.21 -6.98
C THR A 19 -2.79 0.89 -7.64
N ASP A 20 -3.92 0.55 -8.25
CA ASP A 20 -4.78 1.54 -8.91
C ASP A 20 -5.41 2.53 -7.93
N ALA A 21 -5.80 2.04 -6.75
CA ALA A 21 -6.44 2.85 -5.71
C ALA A 21 -5.48 3.86 -5.04
N LEU A 22 -4.16 3.64 -5.12
CA LEU A 22 -3.13 4.51 -4.56
C LEU A 22 -2.41 5.35 -5.60
N GLN A 23 -2.24 4.86 -6.84
CA GLN A 23 -1.43 5.50 -7.87
C GLN A 23 -1.97 6.90 -8.20
N SER A 24 -1.12 7.92 -8.03
CA SER A 24 -1.44 9.32 -8.31
C SER A 24 -0.20 10.16 -8.55
N ASN A 25 -0.37 11.48 -8.67
CA ASN A 25 0.73 12.45 -8.71
C ASN A 25 1.41 12.64 -7.34
N ALA A 26 0.75 12.23 -6.25
CA ALA A 26 1.28 12.32 -4.88
C ALA A 26 1.89 11.01 -4.39
N ILE A 27 1.40 9.86 -4.89
CA ILE A 27 1.87 8.53 -4.49
C ILE A 27 2.17 7.70 -5.75
N ARG A 28 3.43 7.33 -5.94
CA ARG A 28 3.86 6.42 -7.00
C ARG A 28 3.91 5.00 -6.48
N VAL A 29 3.30 4.06 -7.20
CA VAL A 29 3.29 2.63 -6.86
C VAL A 29 3.90 1.82 -8.01
N PRO A 30 5.21 1.48 -7.95
CA PRO A 30 5.82 0.65 -8.98
C PRO A 30 5.14 -0.72 -9.11
N PRO A 31 5.08 -1.31 -10.31
CA PRO A 31 4.54 -2.65 -10.51
C PRO A 31 5.25 -3.66 -9.61
N SER A 32 4.48 -4.37 -8.79
CA SER A 32 5.01 -5.42 -7.92
C SER A 32 4.69 -6.80 -8.50
N GLN A 33 5.61 -7.74 -8.32
CA GLN A 33 5.38 -9.17 -8.57
C GLN A 33 5.30 -10.01 -7.28
N GLY A 34 5.36 -9.37 -6.11
CA GLY A 34 5.28 -10.01 -4.80
C GLY A 34 3.88 -9.99 -4.18
N ASN A 35 3.83 -10.27 -2.87
CA ASN A 35 2.66 -10.17 -1.99
C ASN A 35 2.63 -8.84 -1.21
N PHE A 36 3.16 -7.78 -1.80
CA PHE A 36 3.19 -6.43 -1.25
C PHE A 36 3.25 -5.40 -2.38
N VAL A 37 2.94 -4.15 -2.10
CA VAL A 37 3.25 -2.99 -2.94
C VAL A 37 4.20 -2.04 -2.22
N LEU A 38 4.91 -1.22 -2.99
CA LEU A 38 5.72 -0.12 -2.46
C LEU A 38 5.03 1.19 -2.83
N ALA A 39 4.58 1.94 -1.84
CA ALA A 39 4.05 3.29 -2.02
C ALA A 39 5.18 4.29 -1.79
N LEU A 40 5.54 5.04 -2.83
CA LEU A 40 6.56 6.09 -2.79
C LEU A 40 5.86 7.45 -2.75
N PHE A 41 6.10 8.19 -1.67
CA PHE A 41 5.57 9.55 -1.48
C PHE A 41 6.55 10.58 -2.06
N GLN A 42 6.09 11.84 -2.17
CA GLN A 42 6.92 12.93 -2.71
C GLN A 42 8.16 13.23 -1.86
N ASP A 43 8.08 13.02 -0.55
CA ASP A 43 9.18 13.21 0.38
C ASP A 43 9.06 12.33 1.64
N THR A 44 10.16 12.28 2.40
CA THR A 44 10.27 11.53 3.66
C THR A 44 9.29 12.00 4.73
N ALA A 45 9.00 13.30 4.80
CA ALA A 45 8.14 13.86 5.85
C ALA A 45 6.68 13.41 5.65
N THR A 46 6.24 13.38 4.40
CA THR A 46 4.93 12.88 3.97
C THR A 46 4.83 11.38 4.25
N ALA A 47 5.83 10.58 3.85
CA ALA A 47 5.85 9.15 4.14
C ALA A 47 5.76 8.84 5.64
N LYS A 48 6.50 9.57 6.48
CA LYS A 48 6.46 9.44 7.95
C LYS A 48 5.11 9.82 8.54
N SER A 49 4.47 10.86 7.99
CA SER A 49 3.14 11.29 8.41
C SER A 49 2.08 10.25 8.03
N ALA A 50 2.14 9.72 6.81
CA ALA A 50 1.29 8.63 6.34
C ALA A 50 1.46 7.36 7.18
N PHE A 51 2.70 7.00 7.51
CA PHE A 51 2.99 5.88 8.41
C PHE A 51 2.36 6.08 9.79
N THR A 52 2.52 7.25 10.38
CA THR A 52 1.92 7.59 11.69
C THR A 52 0.40 7.50 11.65
N ALA A 53 -0.23 8.00 10.57
CA ALA A 53 -1.68 7.95 10.38
C ALA A 53 -2.21 6.52 10.20
N LEU A 54 -1.51 5.67 9.45
CA LEU A 54 -1.84 4.26 9.32
C LEU A 54 -1.70 3.54 10.66
N ARG A 55 -0.58 3.76 11.36
CA ARG A 55 -0.28 3.16 12.66
C ARG A 55 -1.32 3.54 13.71
N SER A 56 -1.79 4.79 13.75
CA SER A 56 -2.79 5.24 14.73
C SER A 56 -4.15 4.56 14.54
N LYS A 57 -4.45 4.09 13.33
CA LYS A 57 -5.63 3.26 13.01
C LYS A 57 -5.37 1.74 13.10
N GLY A 58 -4.22 1.32 13.63
CA GLY A 58 -3.85 -0.09 13.76
C GLY A 58 -3.42 -0.77 12.44
N LEU A 59 -3.24 -0.01 11.36
CA LEU A 59 -2.82 -0.51 10.05
C LEU A 59 -1.28 -0.51 9.98
N LEU A 60 -0.66 -1.63 10.36
CA LEU A 60 0.79 -1.75 10.42
C LEU A 60 1.40 -2.04 9.05
N VAL A 61 2.14 -1.06 8.52
CA VAL A 61 2.98 -1.19 7.31
C VAL A 61 4.46 -1.10 7.68
N ARG A 62 5.36 -1.26 6.70
CA ARG A 62 6.81 -1.19 6.94
C ARG A 62 7.41 0.06 6.29
N GLU A 63 8.06 0.89 7.09
CA GLU A 63 8.94 1.96 6.61
C GLU A 63 10.17 1.37 5.91
N MET A 64 10.62 2.00 4.82
CA MET A 64 11.75 1.52 4.01
C MET A 64 13.03 2.35 4.18
N HIS A 65 13.09 3.23 5.19
CA HIS A 65 14.27 4.03 5.51
C HIS A 65 15.55 3.18 5.68
N GLY A 66 15.47 2.07 6.41
CA GLY A 66 16.60 1.15 6.62
C GLY A 66 17.11 0.44 5.35
N TYR A 67 16.39 0.57 4.23
CA TYR A 67 16.73 0.03 2.91
C TYR A 67 17.12 1.12 1.91
N GLY A 68 17.32 2.37 2.35
CA GLY A 68 17.68 3.49 1.47
C GLY A 68 16.52 4.09 0.68
N ILE A 69 15.27 3.82 1.07
CA ILE A 69 14.06 4.38 0.44
C ILE A 69 13.23 5.12 1.52
N PRO A 70 13.68 6.29 2.01
CA PRO A 70 13.09 6.98 3.15
C PRO A 70 11.65 7.49 2.90
N GLU A 71 11.29 7.74 1.65
CA GLU A 71 9.97 8.14 1.17
C GLU A 71 9.04 6.94 0.89
N GLY A 72 9.49 5.72 1.18
CA GLY A 72 8.79 4.48 0.84
C GLY A 72 8.10 3.81 2.01
N LEU A 73 6.84 3.40 1.80
CA LEU A 73 6.13 2.45 2.67
C LEU A 73 5.83 1.16 1.92
N ARG A 74 6.24 0.03 2.49
CA ARG A 74 5.92 -1.31 1.97
C ARG A 74 4.65 -1.82 2.63
N ILE A 75 3.61 -2.03 1.81
CA ILE A 75 2.28 -2.44 2.24
C ILE A 75 2.07 -3.90 1.81
N SER A 76 1.91 -4.80 2.76
CA SER A 76 1.68 -6.23 2.46
C SER A 76 0.23 -6.46 2.03
N ILE A 77 -0.01 -7.37 1.09
CA ILE A 77 -1.36 -7.72 0.67
C ILE A 77 -2.02 -8.57 1.75
N GLY A 78 -3.12 -8.04 2.31
CA GLY A 78 -3.91 -8.67 3.36
C GLY A 78 -5.34 -8.98 2.91
N LEU A 79 -6.26 -8.97 3.87
CA LEU A 79 -7.69 -9.06 3.59
C LEU A 79 -8.17 -7.80 2.87
N GLY A 80 -9.21 -7.94 2.05
CA GLY A 80 -9.74 -6.84 1.25
C GLY A 80 -10.22 -5.64 2.05
N GLU A 81 -10.85 -5.89 3.21
CA GLU A 81 -11.25 -4.83 4.14
C GLU A 81 -10.06 -4.03 4.66
N HIS A 82 -8.92 -4.66 4.93
CA HIS A 82 -7.71 -3.98 5.37
C HIS A 82 -7.07 -3.19 4.23
N MET A 83 -7.12 -3.69 2.99
CA MET A 83 -6.61 -2.96 1.82
C MET A 83 -7.42 -1.69 1.58
N ARG A 84 -8.76 -1.77 1.70
CA ARG A 84 -9.64 -0.59 1.66
C ARG A 84 -9.35 0.40 2.78
N ALA A 85 -9.21 -0.09 4.02
CA ALA A 85 -8.89 0.77 5.15
C ALA A 85 -7.55 1.52 4.98
N VAL A 86 -6.54 0.88 4.39
CA VAL A 86 -5.26 1.54 4.04
C VAL A 86 -5.49 2.64 3.02
N VAL A 87 -6.20 2.36 1.94
CA VAL A 87 -6.54 3.36 0.91
C VAL A 87 -7.30 4.53 1.51
N ASP A 88 -8.27 4.27 2.38
CA ASP A 88 -9.07 5.33 3.02
C ASP A 88 -8.23 6.27 3.88
N VAL A 89 -7.20 5.77 4.57
CA VAL A 89 -6.22 6.64 5.26
C VAL A 89 -5.37 7.41 4.26
N LEU A 90 -4.92 6.76 3.19
CA LEU A 90 -4.00 7.36 2.22
C LEU A 90 -4.67 8.37 1.28
N LYS A 91 -6.01 8.48 1.28
CA LYS A 91 -6.75 9.58 0.61
C LYS A 91 -6.30 10.95 1.13
N ASP A 92 -6.08 11.08 2.43
CA ASP A 92 -5.57 12.31 3.05
C ASP A 92 -4.13 12.67 2.60
N PHE A 93 -3.45 11.72 1.93
CA PHE A 93 -2.10 11.85 1.38
C PHE A 93 -2.07 11.83 -0.16
N GLY A 94 -3.24 11.99 -0.80
CA GLY A 94 -3.36 12.12 -2.26
C GLY A 94 -3.61 10.81 -3.02
N ALA A 95 -4.02 9.74 -2.35
CA ALA A 95 -4.57 8.56 -3.04
C ALA A 95 -5.94 8.89 -3.67
N PRO A 96 -6.23 8.40 -4.90
CA PRO A 96 -7.51 8.64 -5.56
C PRO A 96 -8.68 7.85 -4.93
N GLY A 97 -8.38 6.77 -4.21
CA GLY A 97 -9.38 5.85 -3.69
C GLY A 97 -9.66 4.69 -4.62
N GLY A 98 -10.17 3.59 -4.07
CA GLY A 98 -10.62 2.45 -4.85
C GLY A 98 -11.97 2.72 -5.51
N ARG A 99 -12.11 2.29 -6.76
CA ARG A 99 -13.42 2.13 -7.39
C ARG A 99 -13.81 0.67 -7.19
N ASP A 100 -14.96 0.43 -6.56
CA ASP A 100 -15.52 -0.91 -6.36
C ASP A 100 -16.17 -1.43 -7.65
#